data_AF-A0A973UR58-F1
#
_entry.id   AF-A0A973UR58-F1
#
_cell.length_a   1.000
_cell.length_b   1.000
_cell.length_c   1.000
_cell.angle_alpha   90.00
_cell.angle_beta   90.00
_cell.angle_gamma   90.00
#
_symmetry.space_group_name_H-M   'P 1'
#
loop_
_entity.id
_entity.type
_entity.pdbx_description
1 polymer ?
#
loop_
_entity_poly.entity_id
_entity_poly.type
_entity_poly.pdbx_seq_one_letter_code
_entity_poly.pdbx_strand_id
1 'polypeptide(L)'
;MGDRKAARDSEFQSFVIGRWPRLMRTAFLLTGEQHAAEDLVQSTLEQVYVAWRRVGSADDPEAYVRRVMINAHARKHRKRLREFLAPKDDSGLLREVPDT
;
A
#
# COMPACT_ATOMS: atom_id res chain seq x y z
N MET A 1 -6.07 -27.80 -12.69
CA MET A 1 -6.22 -26.35 -12.34
C MET A 1 -5.26 -25.90 -11.24
N GLY A 2 -4.88 -26.78 -10.29
CA GLY A 2 -3.92 -26.48 -9.21
C GLY A 2 -2.50 -26.18 -9.67
N ASP A 3 -1.98 -26.87 -10.69
CA ASP A 3 -0.58 -26.74 -11.12
C ASP A 3 -0.22 -25.34 -11.63
N ARG A 4 -1.13 -24.70 -12.37
CA ARG A 4 -0.92 -23.32 -12.85
C ARG A 4 -0.95 -22.30 -11.72
N LYS A 5 -1.74 -22.55 -10.67
CA LYS A 5 -1.75 -21.71 -9.46
C LYS A 5 -0.45 -21.89 -8.69
N ALA A 6 -0.02 -23.13 -8.47
CA ALA A 6 1.24 -23.43 -7.78
C ALA A 6 2.46 -22.82 -8.50
N ALA A 7 2.52 -22.94 -9.84
CA ALA A 7 3.58 -22.31 -10.64
C ALA A 7 3.59 -20.78 -10.50
N ARG A 8 2.41 -20.15 -10.54
CA ARG A 8 2.25 -18.70 -10.36
C ARG A 8 2.71 -18.26 -8.97
N ASP A 9 2.35 -19.01 -7.94
CA ASP A 9 2.69 -18.70 -6.55
C ASP A 9 4.21 -18.82 -6.32
N SER A 10 4.83 -19.86 -6.90
CA SER A 10 6.29 -20.03 -6.88
C SER A 10 7.02 -18.91 -7.60
N GLU A 11 6.57 -18.52 -8.80
CA GLU A 11 7.19 -17.43 -9.57
C GLU A 11 7.11 -16.10 -8.82
N PHE A 12 5.94 -15.78 -8.27
CA PHE A 12 5.75 -14.60 -7.44
C PHE A 12 6.67 -14.63 -6.21
N GLN A 13 6.74 -15.76 -5.50
CA GLN A 13 7.60 -15.91 -4.32
C GLN A 13 9.08 -15.69 -4.67
N SER A 14 9.58 -16.31 -5.74
CA SER A 14 10.96 -16.12 -6.20
C SER A 14 11.24 -14.65 -6.57
N PHE A 15 10.29 -13.99 -7.21
CA PHE A 15 10.39 -12.56 -7.51
C PHE A 15 10.48 -11.72 -6.24
N VAL A 16 9.58 -11.94 -5.27
CA VAL A 16 9.51 -11.15 -4.03
C VAL A 16 10.76 -11.34 -3.18
N ILE A 17 11.21 -12.58 -2.97
CA ILE A 17 12.41 -12.88 -2.17
C ILE A 17 13.62 -12.13 -2.74
N GLY A 18 13.79 -12.13 -4.07
CA GLY A 18 14.90 -11.44 -4.72
C GLY A 18 14.83 -9.90 -4.65
N ARG A 19 13.66 -9.31 -4.46
CA ARG A 19 13.45 -7.85 -4.43
C ARG A 19 13.16 -7.27 -3.05
N TRP A 20 12.92 -8.10 -2.04
CA TRP A 20 12.49 -7.68 -0.71
C TRP A 20 13.34 -6.53 -0.13
N PRO A 21 14.69 -6.60 -0.11
CA PRO A 21 15.49 -5.52 0.45
C PRO A 21 15.33 -4.17 -0.27
N ARG A 22 15.17 -4.19 -1.60
CA ARG A 22 15.00 -2.96 -2.42
C ARG A 22 13.62 -2.35 -2.24
N LEU A 23 12.59 -3.20 -2.14
CA LEU A 23 11.22 -2.77 -1.86
C LEU A 23 11.12 -2.15 -0.46
N MET A 24 11.73 -2.79 0.54
CA MET A 24 11.76 -2.28 1.91
C MET A 24 12.48 -0.94 2.01
N ARG A 25 13.65 -0.81 1.37
CA ARG A 25 14.39 0.47 1.31
C ARG A 25 13.55 1.58 0.66
N THR A 26 12.84 1.27 -0.42
CA THR A 26 11.99 2.24 -1.11
C THR A 26 10.81 2.66 -0.21
N ALA A 27 10.15 1.70 0.43
CA ALA A 27 9.05 1.97 1.34
C ALA A 27 9.50 2.83 2.53
N PHE A 28 10.65 2.51 3.14
CA PHE A 28 11.24 3.29 4.23
C PHE A 28 11.53 4.73 3.81
N LEU A 29 12.07 4.96 2.61
CA LEU A 29 12.30 6.31 2.09
C LEU A 29 11.00 7.09 1.84
N LEU A 30 9.89 6.41 1.58
CA LEU A 30 8.58 7.04 1.39
C LEU A 30 7.88 7.35 2.72
N THR A 31 8.06 6.50 3.73
CA THR A 31 7.31 6.58 5.00
C THR A 31 8.10 7.23 6.13
N GLY A 32 9.43 7.13 6.11
CA GLY A 32 10.32 7.58 7.19
C GLY A 32 10.25 6.74 8.47
N GLU A 33 9.52 5.62 8.46
CA GLU A 33 9.25 4.79 9.63
C GLU A 33 9.13 3.32 9.22
N GLN A 34 9.68 2.42 10.03
CA GLN A 34 9.88 1.00 9.72
C GLN A 34 8.57 0.22 9.60
N HIS A 35 7.67 0.33 10.57
CA HIS A 35 6.39 -0.39 10.55
C HIS A 35 5.49 0.09 9.42
N ALA A 36 5.44 1.39 9.17
CA ALA A 36 4.73 1.97 8.04
C ALA A 36 5.31 1.52 6.70
N ALA A 37 6.63 1.29 6.62
CA ALA A 37 7.28 0.74 5.44
C ALA A 37 6.86 -0.72 5.21
N GLU A 38 6.87 -1.55 6.26
CA GLU A 38 6.43 -2.94 6.22
C GLU A 38 4.96 -3.04 5.76
N ASP A 39 4.07 -2.24 6.35
CA ASP A 39 2.66 -2.16 5.93
C ASP A 39 2.50 -1.78 4.45
N LEU A 40 3.31 -0.81 3.99
CA LEU A 40 3.27 -0.35 2.60
C LEU A 40 3.77 -1.44 1.65
N VAL A 41 4.82 -2.18 2.01
CA VAL A 41 5.32 -3.31 1.24
C VAL A 41 4.25 -4.41 1.17
N GLN A 42 3.67 -4.81 2.31
CA GLN A 42 2.62 -5.82 2.36
C GLN A 42 1.43 -5.44 1.48
N SER A 43 0.86 -4.24 1.67
CA SER A 43 -0.27 -3.74 0.88
C SER A 43 0.04 -3.70 -0.62
N THR A 44 1.28 -3.37 -0.98
CA THR A 44 1.73 -3.37 -2.39
C THR A 44 1.77 -4.79 -2.93
N LEU A 45 2.37 -5.73 -2.19
CA LEU A 45 2.52 -7.12 -2.62
C LEU A 45 1.18 -7.85 -2.75
N GLU A 46 0.20 -7.54 -1.90
CA GLU A 46 -1.19 -8.04 -2.04
C GLU A 46 -1.79 -7.63 -3.39
N GLN A 47 -1.70 -6.34 -3.74
CA GLN A 47 -2.20 -5.83 -5.02
C GLN A 47 -1.46 -6.46 -6.21
N VAL A 48 -0.14 -6.60 -6.09
CA VAL A 48 0.71 -7.19 -7.12
C VAL A 48 0.41 -8.67 -7.30
N TYR A 49 0.18 -9.42 -6.23
CA TYR A 49 -0.13 -10.85 -6.29
C TYR A 49 -1.44 -11.09 -7.05
N VAL A 50 -2.49 -10.31 -6.76
CA VAL A 50 -3.76 -10.35 -7.49
C VAL A 50 -3.56 -10.05 -8.99
N ALA A 51 -2.67 -9.11 -9.30
CA ALA A 51 -2.35 -8.69 -10.67
C ALA A 51 -1.17 -9.45 -11.31
N TRP A 52 -0.65 -10.52 -10.68
CA TRP A 52 0.68 -11.05 -11.00
C TRP A 52 0.84 -11.47 -12.45
N ARG A 53 -0.20 -12.04 -13.08
CA ARG A 53 -0.18 -12.42 -14.50
C ARG A 53 0.22 -11.28 -15.43
N ARG A 54 -0.18 -10.04 -15.10
CA ARG A 54 0.15 -8.83 -15.87
C ARG A 54 1.50 -8.25 -15.45
N VAL A 55 1.83 -8.32 -14.17
CA VAL A 55 3.08 -7.76 -13.63
C VAL A 55 4.29 -8.60 -14.05
N GLY A 56 4.21 -9.92 -13.91
CA GLY A 56 5.28 -10.85 -14.29
C GLY A 56 5.56 -10.88 -15.79
N SER A 57 4.57 -10.54 -16.63
CA SER A 57 4.73 -10.44 -18.08
C SER A 57 5.15 -9.05 -18.57
N ALA A 58 5.40 -8.09 -17.67
CA ALA A 58 5.84 -6.75 -18.06
C ALA A 58 7.33 -6.74 -18.43
N ASP A 59 7.74 -5.77 -19.25
CA ASP A 59 9.16 -5.60 -19.62
C ASP A 59 10.06 -5.37 -18.40
N ASP A 60 9.55 -4.62 -17.41
CA ASP A 60 10.19 -4.44 -16.10
C ASP A 60 9.16 -4.62 -14.96
N PRO A 61 9.04 -5.83 -14.41
CA PRO A 61 8.14 -6.10 -13.28
C PRO A 61 8.52 -5.32 -12.02
N GLU A 62 9.81 -5.03 -11.78
CA GLU A 62 10.26 -4.31 -10.58
C GLU A 62 9.86 -2.83 -10.64
N ALA A 63 9.99 -2.18 -11.80
CA ALA A 63 9.47 -0.83 -12.02
C ALA A 63 7.95 -0.78 -11.84
N TYR A 64 7.22 -1.79 -12.33
CA TYR A 64 5.78 -1.90 -12.14
C TYR A 64 5.42 -1.95 -10.65
N VAL A 65 6.06 -2.83 -9.87
CA VAL A 65 5.80 -2.95 -8.42
C VAL A 65 6.10 -1.65 -7.69
N ARG A 66 7.22 -0.98 -8.01
CA ARG A 66 7.55 0.34 -7.43
C ARG A 66 6.50 1.39 -7.77
N ARG A 67 5.96 1.39 -8.99
CA ARG A 67 4.86 2.29 -9.40
C ARG A 67 3.60 2.03 -8.56
N VAL A 68 3.24 0.77 -8.33
CA VAL A 68 2.11 0.40 -7.45
C VAL A 68 2.33 0.92 -6.04
N MET A 69 3.53 0.71 -5.47
CA MET A 69 3.89 1.17 -4.12
C MET A 69 3.78 2.68 -3.96
N ILE A 70 4.36 3.45 -4.89
CA ILE A 70 4.32 4.93 -4.87
C ILE A 70 2.87 5.42 -4.95
N ASN A 71 2.06 4.80 -5.81
CA ASN A 71 0.66 5.16 -5.95
C ASN A 71 -0.16 4.83 -4.69
N ALA A 72 0.11 3.68 -4.07
CA ALA A 72 -0.53 3.27 -2.81
C ALA A 72 -0.20 4.25 -1.68
N HIS A 73 1.07 4.62 -1.53
CA HIS A 73 1.51 5.62 -0.56
C HIS A 73 0.83 6.98 -0.80
N ALA A 74 0.88 7.49 -2.04
CA ALA A 74 0.29 8.78 -2.38
C ALA A 74 -1.24 8.79 -2.14
N ARG A 75 -1.94 7.68 -2.40
CA ARG A 75 -3.37 7.54 -2.09
C ARG A 75 -3.63 7.59 -0.58
N LYS A 76 -2.84 6.86 0.23
CA LYS A 76 -2.96 6.88 1.70
C LYS A 76 -2.72 8.28 2.26
N HIS A 77 -1.69 8.97 1.77
CA HIS A 77 -1.36 10.33 2.17
C HIS A 77 -2.49 11.33 1.84
N ARG A 78 -3.03 11.30 0.61
CA ARG A 78 -4.18 12.14 0.23
C ARG A 78 -5.43 11.87 1.06
N LYS A 79 -5.69 10.60 1.42
CA LYS A 79 -6.83 10.24 2.29
C LYS A 79 -6.67 10.87 3.68
N ARG A 80 -5.50 10.72 4.30
CA ARG A 80 -5.19 11.30 5.61
C ARG A 80 -5.28 12.82 5.60
N LEU A 81 -4.79 13.48 4.55
CA LEU A 81 -4.92 14.93 4.41
C LEU A 81 -6.38 15.36 4.34
N ARG A 82 -7.22 14.65 3.58
CA ARG A 82 -8.67 14.92 3.52
C ARG A 82 -9.36 14.72 4.87
N GLU A 83 -9.00 13.67 5.60
CA GLU A 83 -9.52 13.41 6.95
C GLU A 83 -9.10 14.50 7.95
N PHE A 84 -7.88 15.02 7.82
CA PHE A 84 -7.39 16.11 8.65
C PHE A 84 -8.04 17.47 8.32
N LEU A 85 -8.29 17.74 7.03
CA LEU A 85 -8.87 19.00 6.55
C LEU A 85 -10.41 19.02 6.56
N ALA A 86 -11.06 17.86 6.70
CA ALA A 86 -12.50 17.81 6.87
C ALA A 86 -12.87 18.57 8.16
N PRO A 87 -13.81 19.53 8.13
CA PRO A 87 -14.28 20.16 9.34
C PRO A 87 -14.69 19.08 10.33
N LYS A 88 -14.07 19.06 11.51
CA LYS A 88 -14.64 18.31 12.61
C LYS A 88 -15.99 18.93 12.84
N ASP A 89 -17.03 18.11 12.76
CA ASP A 89 -18.38 18.55 13.03
C ASP A 89 -18.49 18.83 14.55
N ASP A 90 -17.99 20.00 14.98
CA ASP A 90 -18.06 20.50 16.35
C ASP A 90 -19.50 20.93 16.73
N SER A 91 -20.44 20.71 15.79
CA SER A 91 -21.88 20.87 15.88
C SER A 91 -22.53 20.12 17.05
N GLY A 92 -21.81 19.19 17.71
CA GLY A 92 -22.24 18.50 18.93
C GLY A 92 -21.91 19.21 20.25
N LEU A 93 -21.08 20.26 20.26
CA LEU A 93 -20.65 20.97 21.48
C LEU A 93 -21.59 22.13 21.88
N LEU A 94 -22.68 22.38 21.13
CA LEU A 94 -23.65 23.44 21.41
C LEU A 94 -24.95 22.95 22.08
N ARG A 95 -24.94 21.79 22.75
CA ARG A 95 -26.10 21.33 23.52
C ARG A 95 -25.84 21.26 25.01
N GLU A 96 -25.40 22.36 25.61
CA GLU A 96 -25.75 22.69 26.99
C GLU A 96 -25.91 24.21 27.10
N VAL A 97 -27.16 24.67 27.01
CA VAL A 97 -27.58 25.89 27.73
C VAL A 97 -28.47 25.39 28.86
N PRO A 98 -27.94 25.19 30.07
CA PRO A 98 -28.77 25.12 31.25
C PRO A 98 -29.08 26.56 31.67
N ASP A 99 -30.35 26.93 31.62
CA ASP A 99 -30.93 28.10 32.31
C ASP A 99 -32.45 27.90 32.21
N THR A 100 -33.28 28.05 33.24
CA THR A 100 -33.17 28.32 34.68
C THR A 100 -34.54 27.96 35.27
#